data_AF-A0A9C9JQQ1-F1
#
_entry.id   AF-A0A9C9JQQ1-F1
#
_cell.length_a   1.000
_cell.length_b   1.000
_cell.length_c   1.000
_cell.angle_alpha   90.00
_cell.angle_beta   90.00
_cell.angle_gamma   90.00
#
_symmetry.space_group_name_H-M   'P 1'
#
loop_
_entity.id
_entity.type
_entity.pdbx_description
1 polymer ?
#
loop_
_entity_poly.entity_id
_entity_poly.type
_entity_poly.pdbx_seq_one_letter_code
_entity_poly.pdbx_strand_id
1 'polypeptide(L)'
;MKSKTTTKFIVILAVLAFAVYLLYPTYKFSSMTQEQKDEMELNNKTEFLKLKSKVINLGLDLQGGMHVVLEVDVKRLLDNLAKNKTDDFYRILDETEAEIEISDRNFVDAFRERLSDNGINVARFYASPERRTEGDVVSYLNDQTEEAVDRSLEILRNRVDEFGVSEPIIQKQGDRRIIVELAGVTDPTRVRELIGKTALLEFKLLKDNIVNKEVAEKLHTFIISKISPEDTLIAEEEESNKDTTVTALEDIFNVDSVESEAFAAADTGGSIFEQNMFLLNPRDNETLLVPDDKFEKFKKVLELEEVKRIIEEAGANGEFIWAAKPLDAGTEQYHQLYLVSKNVELSGETITDALPRTGDPNDPSSIGKYEVSLTLNDDGARVFSRVTGANIGKRLAIILDNKVFLAPTLQVKISNGKARITGLDKMDEARDLAIVLKAGALPAPVKIIEERTVGPSLGIDSIKAGSLSAILGLALVMLFMVIYYRLSGLIADLALVLNIAFIMAVMAYFRATLTLPGIAGIILTIGMA
;
A
#
# COMPACT_ATOMS: atom_id res chain seq x y z
N MET A 1 4.58 -31.91 48.27
CA MET A 1 4.87 -30.46 48.09
C MET A 1 5.85 -30.14 46.95
N LYS A 2 6.85 -30.98 46.62
CA LYS A 2 7.84 -30.66 45.55
C LYS A 2 7.28 -30.55 44.12
N SER A 3 6.28 -31.35 43.71
CA SER A 3 5.80 -31.33 42.30
C SER A 3 5.13 -30.01 41.89
N LYS A 4 4.33 -29.39 42.77
CA LYS A 4 3.68 -28.10 42.49
C LYS A 4 4.70 -26.97 42.29
N THR A 5 5.84 -27.01 42.97
CA THR A 5 6.91 -26.01 42.82
C THR A 5 7.65 -26.22 41.50
N THR A 6 7.94 -27.45 41.12
CA THR A 6 8.57 -27.78 39.84
C THR A 6 7.70 -27.35 38.65
N THR A 7 6.39 -27.58 38.69
CA THR A 7 5.47 -27.11 37.63
C THR A 7 5.47 -25.59 37.51
N LYS A 8 5.47 -24.85 38.63
CA LYS A 8 5.55 -23.38 38.58
C LYS A 8 6.84 -22.88 37.96
N PHE A 9 7.98 -23.49 38.30
CA PHE A 9 9.28 -23.14 37.70
C PHE A 9 9.30 -23.42 36.19
N ILE A 10 8.73 -24.55 35.74
CA ILE A 10 8.62 -24.87 34.32
C ILE A 10 7.78 -23.83 33.58
N VAL A 11 6.63 -23.43 34.15
CA VAL A 11 5.76 -22.39 33.56
C VAL A 11 6.49 -21.05 33.48
N ILE A 12 7.16 -20.62 34.55
CA ILE A 12 7.91 -19.35 34.55
C ILE A 12 9.02 -19.38 33.49
N LEU A 13 9.75 -20.49 33.39
CA LEU A 13 10.86 -20.63 32.43
C LEU A 13 10.35 -20.69 30.98
N ALA A 14 9.19 -21.31 30.75
CA ALA A 14 8.52 -21.30 29.45
C ALA A 14 8.05 -19.89 29.05
N VAL A 15 7.44 -19.14 29.97
CA VAL A 15 7.00 -17.76 29.74
C VAL A 15 8.21 -16.85 29.47
N LEU A 16 9.31 -17.03 30.21
CA LEU A 16 10.54 -16.28 30.01
C LEU A 16 11.18 -16.59 28.65
N ALA A 17 11.28 -17.87 28.27
CA ALA A 17 11.77 -18.27 26.94
C ALA A 17 10.90 -17.69 25.81
N PHE A 18 9.57 -17.70 25.99
CA PHE A 18 8.64 -17.11 25.04
C PHE A 18 8.81 -15.58 24.93
N ALA A 19 9.00 -14.89 26.05
CA ALA A 19 9.27 -13.44 26.05
C ALA A 19 10.58 -13.10 25.33
N VAL A 20 11.65 -13.85 25.58
CA VAL A 20 12.93 -13.68 24.88
C VAL A 20 12.79 -13.95 23.38
N TYR A 21 12.05 -14.98 22.99
CA TYR A 21 11.76 -15.28 21.58
C TYR A 21 11.03 -14.12 20.87
N LEU A 22 10.05 -13.50 21.54
CA LEU A 22 9.32 -12.35 21.00
C LEU A 22 10.17 -11.08 20.92
N LEU A 23 11.09 -10.88 21.85
CA LEU A 23 11.96 -9.70 21.89
C LEU A 23 13.20 -9.80 21.01
N TYR A 24 13.64 -11.01 20.68
CA TYR A 24 14.85 -11.24 19.89
C TYR A 24 14.87 -10.49 18.54
N PRO A 25 13.79 -10.45 17.73
CA PRO A 25 13.75 -9.66 16.50
C PRO A 25 13.97 -8.16 16.74
N THR A 26 13.34 -7.61 17.77
CA THR A 26 13.47 -6.20 18.15
C THR A 26 14.90 -5.89 18.58
N TYR A 27 15.51 -6.78 19.37
CA TYR A 27 16.92 -6.65 19.77
C TYR A 27 17.86 -6.70 18.56
N LYS A 28 17.71 -7.72 17.70
CA LYS A 28 18.52 -7.88 16.47
C LYS A 28 18.43 -6.62 15.61
N PHE A 29 17.22 -6.13 15.33
CA PHE A 29 17.00 -4.93 14.52
C PHE A 29 17.51 -3.65 15.19
N SER A 30 17.34 -3.49 16.50
CA SER A 30 17.83 -2.30 17.22
C SER A 30 19.34 -2.27 17.38
N SER A 31 20.00 -3.43 17.37
CA SER A 31 21.46 -3.54 17.49
C SER A 31 22.21 -3.28 16.17
N MET A 32 21.49 -3.29 15.04
CA MET A 32 22.06 -3.01 13.72
C MET A 32 22.30 -1.51 13.53
N THR A 33 23.44 -1.15 12.95
CA THR A 33 23.71 0.21 12.46
C THR A 33 22.81 0.55 11.28
N GLN A 34 22.69 1.84 10.94
CA GLN A 34 21.88 2.25 9.78
C GLN A 34 22.42 1.64 8.48
N GLU A 35 23.74 1.60 8.31
CA GLU A 35 24.40 0.95 7.17
C GLU A 35 24.06 -0.54 7.07
N GLN A 36 24.04 -1.27 8.19
CA GLN A 36 23.67 -2.69 8.21
C GLN A 36 22.19 -2.93 7.87
N LYS A 37 21.31 -1.98 8.22
CA LYS A 37 19.89 -2.04 7.86
C LYS A 37 19.70 -1.78 6.38
N ASP A 38 20.35 -0.76 5.85
CA ASP A 38 20.29 -0.39 4.44
C ASP A 38 20.90 -1.51 3.55
N GLU A 39 22.00 -2.14 4.01
CA GLU A 39 22.61 -3.30 3.35
C GLU A 39 21.69 -4.54 3.38
N MET A 40 21.04 -4.80 4.51
CA MET A 40 20.07 -5.91 4.63
C MET A 40 18.81 -5.66 3.80
N GLU A 41 18.35 -4.42 3.70
CA GLU A 41 17.23 -4.02 2.84
C GLU A 41 17.55 -4.22 1.35
N LEU A 42 18.81 -3.95 0.95
CA LEU A 42 19.26 -4.08 -0.43
C LEU A 42 19.53 -5.55 -0.82
N ASN A 43 20.22 -6.30 0.04
CA ASN A 43 20.72 -7.64 -0.27
C ASN A 43 19.73 -8.76 0.09
N ASN A 44 18.85 -8.53 1.07
CA ASN A 44 17.92 -9.56 1.54
C ASN A 44 16.60 -8.94 2.02
N LYS A 45 15.94 -8.21 1.11
CA LYS A 45 14.70 -7.47 1.36
C LYS A 45 13.62 -8.31 2.05
N THR A 46 13.47 -9.58 1.69
CA THR A 46 12.48 -10.49 2.29
C THR A 46 12.79 -10.79 3.76
N GLU A 47 14.06 -11.04 4.11
CA GLU A 47 14.47 -11.23 5.51
C GLU A 47 14.38 -9.91 6.27
N PHE A 48 14.74 -8.78 5.65
CA PHE A 48 14.60 -7.45 6.22
C PHE A 48 13.14 -7.13 6.57
N LEU A 49 12.21 -7.32 5.64
CA LEU A 49 10.77 -7.11 5.85
C LEU A 49 10.20 -8.07 6.91
N LYS A 50 10.66 -9.33 6.93
CA LYS A 50 10.27 -10.32 7.95
C LYS A 50 10.82 -9.98 9.34
N LEU A 51 12.00 -9.37 9.41
CA LEU A 51 12.59 -8.90 10.66
C LEU A 51 11.84 -7.65 11.13
N LYS A 52 11.71 -6.65 10.25
CA LYS A 52 11.02 -5.37 10.48
C LYS A 52 9.57 -5.56 10.95
N SER A 53 8.82 -6.47 10.34
CA SER A 53 7.43 -6.81 10.73
C SER A 53 7.28 -7.51 12.09
N LYS A 54 8.39 -7.89 12.73
CA LYS A 54 8.43 -8.49 14.09
C LYS A 54 9.07 -7.57 15.13
N VAL A 55 9.50 -6.37 14.74
CA VAL A 55 10.04 -5.35 15.64
C VAL A 55 8.88 -4.68 16.38
N ILE A 56 9.11 -4.20 17.61
CA ILE A 56 8.16 -3.32 18.29
C ILE A 56 7.94 -2.07 17.45
N ASN A 57 6.67 -1.81 17.13
CA ASN A 57 6.27 -0.64 16.37
C ASN A 57 6.52 0.62 17.19
N LEU A 58 7.05 1.66 16.56
CA LEU A 58 7.26 2.97 17.18
C LEU A 58 6.23 3.93 16.58
N GLY A 59 5.67 4.79 17.41
CA GLY A 59 4.66 5.75 16.99
C GLY A 59 5.25 6.91 16.21
N LEU A 60 4.36 7.68 15.60
CA LEU A 60 4.66 8.91 14.88
C LEU A 60 5.57 9.86 15.69
N ASP A 61 5.31 10.00 16.98
CA ASP A 61 6.09 10.86 17.89
C ASP A 61 7.55 10.41 18.06
N LEU A 62 7.84 9.13 17.82
CA LEU A 62 9.16 8.52 18.03
C LEU A 62 9.94 8.34 16.72
N GLN A 63 9.25 7.95 15.64
CA GLN A 63 9.87 7.76 14.31
C GLN A 63 9.87 9.04 13.45
N GLY A 64 9.08 10.04 13.84
CA GLY A 64 8.69 11.10 12.91
C GLY A 64 7.72 10.58 11.85
N GLY A 65 7.13 11.50 11.09
CA GLY A 65 6.18 11.18 10.03
C GLY A 65 5.13 12.28 9.84
N MET A 66 3.99 11.88 9.29
CA MET A 66 2.94 12.81 8.87
C MET A 66 1.55 12.34 9.33
N HIS A 67 0.79 13.25 9.93
CA HIS A 67 -0.62 13.10 10.24
C HIS A 67 -1.40 14.07 9.36
N VAL A 68 -2.28 13.53 8.51
CA VAL A 68 -3.09 14.30 7.56
C VAL A 68 -4.56 13.98 7.81
N VAL A 69 -5.37 15.02 7.92
CA VAL A 69 -6.83 14.90 7.87
C VAL A 69 -7.29 15.38 6.50
N LEU A 70 -7.91 14.46 5.78
CA LEU A 70 -8.45 14.66 4.44
C LEU A 70 -9.96 14.77 4.54
N GLU A 71 -10.57 15.67 3.78
CA GLU A 71 -12.01 15.80 3.66
C GLU A 71 -12.43 15.53 2.21
N VAL A 72 -13.40 14.63 2.03
CA VAL A 72 -13.98 14.37 0.71
C VAL A 72 -14.85 15.56 0.31
N ASP A 73 -14.69 16.07 -0.92
CA ASP A 73 -15.48 17.19 -1.43
C ASP A 73 -16.94 16.77 -1.73
N VAL A 74 -17.76 16.74 -0.67
CA VAL A 74 -19.18 16.37 -0.73
C VAL A 74 -19.97 17.36 -1.58
N LYS A 75 -19.58 18.64 -1.62
CA LYS A 75 -20.18 19.63 -2.51
C LYS A 75 -20.07 19.21 -3.96
N ARG A 76 -18.87 18.85 -4.42
CA ARG A 76 -18.66 18.37 -5.79
C ARG A 76 -19.42 17.08 -6.04
N LEU A 77 -19.47 16.16 -5.07
CA LEU A 77 -20.28 14.95 -5.21
C LEU A 77 -21.76 15.28 -5.45
N LEU A 78 -22.35 16.15 -4.63
CA LEU A 78 -23.75 16.55 -4.73
C LEU A 78 -24.05 17.33 -6.02
N ASP A 79 -23.13 18.19 -6.48
CA ASP A 79 -23.24 18.87 -7.78
C ASP A 79 -23.28 17.86 -8.93
N ASN A 80 -22.45 16.83 -8.90
CA ASN A 80 -22.40 15.83 -9.97
C ASN A 80 -23.56 14.86 -9.96
N LEU A 81 -24.12 14.56 -8.80
CA LEU A 81 -25.34 13.74 -8.68
C LEU A 81 -26.61 14.51 -9.07
N ALA A 82 -26.58 15.84 -9.09
CA ALA A 82 -27.73 16.68 -9.40
C ALA A 82 -28.03 16.69 -10.91
N LYS A 83 -29.30 16.45 -11.27
CA LYS A 83 -29.78 16.48 -12.66
C LYS A 83 -30.22 17.87 -13.12
N ASN A 84 -30.88 18.61 -12.23
CA ASN A 84 -31.44 19.93 -12.55
C ASN A 84 -30.65 21.01 -11.82
N LYS A 85 -29.63 21.57 -12.45
CA LYS A 85 -28.77 22.58 -11.82
C LYS A 85 -29.35 23.98 -12.06
N THR A 86 -29.73 24.69 -10.99
CA THR A 86 -30.27 26.05 -11.05
C THR A 86 -29.38 27.01 -10.26
N ASP A 87 -29.48 28.32 -10.51
CA ASP A 87 -28.68 29.32 -9.78
C ASP A 87 -28.91 29.24 -8.26
N ASP A 88 -30.16 29.02 -7.84
CA ASP A 88 -30.52 28.80 -6.42
C ASP A 88 -29.86 27.54 -5.82
N PHE A 89 -29.62 26.51 -6.64
CA PHE A 89 -28.96 25.28 -6.19
C PHE A 89 -27.50 25.57 -5.85
N TYR A 90 -26.78 26.25 -6.76
CA TYR A 90 -25.38 26.60 -6.54
C TYR A 90 -25.21 27.56 -5.36
N ARG A 91 -26.07 28.58 -5.27
CA ARG A 91 -26.06 29.52 -4.14
C ARG A 91 -26.21 28.80 -2.79
N ILE A 92 -27.20 27.92 -2.68
CA ILE A 92 -27.46 27.18 -1.43
C ILE A 92 -26.36 26.16 -1.13
N LEU A 93 -25.79 25.54 -2.17
CA LEU A 93 -24.69 24.59 -2.03
C LEU A 93 -23.41 25.29 -1.52
N ASP A 94 -23.11 26.48 -2.04
CA ASP A 94 -21.98 27.32 -1.60
C ASP A 94 -22.18 27.83 -0.15
N GLU A 95 -23.40 28.31 0.17
CA GLU A 95 -23.76 28.73 1.53
C GLU A 95 -23.66 27.56 2.52
N THR A 96 -23.98 26.34 2.09
CA THR A 96 -23.86 25.14 2.92
C THR A 96 -22.40 24.76 3.15
N GLU A 97 -21.54 24.80 2.13
CA GLU A 97 -20.09 24.56 2.29
C GLU A 97 -19.47 25.51 3.30
N ALA A 98 -19.77 26.82 3.21
CA ALA A 98 -19.24 27.83 4.12
C ALA A 98 -19.65 27.61 5.59
N GLU A 99 -20.86 27.10 5.84
CA GLU A 99 -21.28 26.75 7.20
C GLU A 99 -20.61 25.48 7.72
N ILE A 100 -20.41 24.51 6.82
CA ILE A 100 -19.89 23.18 7.13
C ILE A 100 -18.36 23.17 7.31
N GLU A 101 -17.65 24.19 6.83
CA GLU A 101 -16.25 24.44 7.22
C GLU A 101 -16.11 24.79 8.70
N ILE A 102 -17.15 25.36 9.32
CA ILE A 102 -17.13 25.83 10.71
C ILE A 102 -17.83 24.82 11.64
N SER A 103 -18.67 23.93 11.09
CA SER A 103 -19.48 22.97 11.84
C SER A 103 -19.28 21.53 11.38
N ASP A 104 -19.22 20.60 12.32
CA ASP A 104 -19.11 19.15 12.05
C ASP A 104 -20.47 18.51 11.70
N ARG A 105 -21.45 19.28 11.21
CA ARG A 105 -22.75 18.73 10.82
C ARG A 105 -22.62 17.87 9.56
N ASN A 106 -23.56 16.95 9.36
CA ASN A 106 -23.68 16.19 8.13
C ASN A 106 -24.06 17.15 6.98
N PHE A 107 -23.29 17.11 5.89
CA PHE A 107 -23.43 18.05 4.78
C PHE A 107 -24.80 17.91 4.08
N VAL A 108 -25.29 16.68 3.89
CA VAL A 108 -26.56 16.39 3.22
C VAL A 108 -27.73 16.92 4.04
N ASP A 109 -27.69 16.73 5.36
CA ASP A 109 -28.73 17.23 6.27
C ASP A 109 -28.77 18.76 6.31
N ALA A 110 -27.61 19.41 6.40
CA ALA A 110 -27.51 20.87 6.37
C ALA A 110 -28.00 21.44 5.02
N PHE A 111 -27.65 20.77 3.91
CA PHE A 111 -28.12 21.13 2.59
C PHE A 111 -29.64 21.01 2.46
N ARG A 112 -30.22 19.91 2.97
CA ARG A 112 -31.68 19.70 3.00
C ARG A 112 -32.40 20.74 3.84
N GLU A 113 -31.87 21.06 5.02
CA GLU A 113 -32.42 22.09 5.92
C GLU A 113 -32.48 23.45 5.21
N ARG A 114 -31.36 23.90 4.64
CA ARG A 114 -31.30 25.20 3.96
C ARG A 114 -32.16 25.26 2.70
N LEU A 115 -32.29 24.15 1.97
CA LEU A 115 -33.26 24.05 0.86
C LEU A 115 -34.69 24.22 1.36
N SER A 116 -35.06 23.54 2.46
CA SER A 116 -36.37 23.63 3.07
C SER A 116 -36.70 25.05 3.56
N ASP A 117 -35.72 25.77 4.12
CA ASP A 117 -35.87 27.17 4.56
C ASP A 117 -36.18 28.11 3.39
N ASN A 118 -35.69 27.80 2.19
CA ASN A 118 -35.99 28.52 0.96
C ASN A 118 -37.27 28.01 0.26
N GLY A 119 -38.00 27.07 0.88
CA GLY A 119 -39.21 26.46 0.32
C GLY A 119 -38.95 25.52 -0.86
N ILE A 120 -37.73 24.99 -0.99
CA ILE A 120 -37.31 24.12 -2.09
C ILE A 120 -37.15 22.69 -1.56
N ASN A 121 -37.73 21.71 -2.26
CA ASN A 121 -37.55 20.30 -1.93
C ASN A 121 -36.28 19.73 -2.58
N VAL A 122 -35.43 19.01 -1.82
CA VAL A 122 -34.18 18.41 -2.35
C VAL A 122 -34.44 17.42 -3.49
N ALA A 123 -35.60 16.74 -3.51
CA ALA A 123 -35.96 15.82 -4.59
C ALA A 123 -36.07 16.49 -5.97
N ARG A 124 -36.26 17.81 -6.03
CA ARG A 124 -36.28 18.59 -7.29
C ARG A 124 -34.99 18.45 -8.09
N PHE A 125 -33.86 18.30 -7.40
CA PHE A 125 -32.53 18.26 -8.00
C PHE A 125 -32.05 16.84 -8.32
N TYR A 126 -32.50 15.85 -7.56
CA TYR A 126 -32.01 14.46 -7.62
C TYR A 126 -33.05 13.44 -8.10
N ALA A 127 -34.13 13.89 -8.74
CA ALA A 127 -35.24 13.04 -9.16
C ALA A 127 -34.78 11.82 -9.99
N SER A 128 -35.04 10.63 -9.47
CA SER A 128 -34.89 9.35 -10.18
C SER A 128 -36.27 8.68 -10.26
N PRO A 129 -36.62 7.98 -11.36
CA PRO A 129 -37.92 7.29 -11.48
C PRO A 129 -38.26 6.34 -10.32
N GLU A 130 -37.23 5.84 -9.63
CA GLU A 130 -37.34 4.90 -8.51
C GLU A 130 -37.44 5.59 -7.14
N ARG A 131 -37.09 6.87 -7.00
CA ARG A 131 -37.04 7.60 -5.71
C ARG A 131 -38.22 8.56 -5.62
N ARG A 132 -39.20 8.23 -4.77
CA ARG A 132 -40.50 8.93 -4.75
C ARG A 132 -40.63 9.95 -3.62
N THR A 133 -39.90 9.80 -2.53
CA THR A 133 -39.98 10.71 -1.38
C THR A 133 -38.70 11.49 -1.16
N GLU A 134 -38.81 12.61 -0.44
CA GLU A 134 -37.67 13.42 -0.01
C GLU A 134 -36.72 12.61 0.89
N GLY A 135 -37.27 11.77 1.77
CA GLY A 135 -36.48 10.89 2.63
C GLY A 135 -35.64 9.88 1.84
N ASP A 136 -36.21 9.28 0.79
CA ASP A 136 -35.47 8.35 -0.07
C ASP A 136 -34.29 9.04 -0.78
N VAL A 137 -34.47 10.31 -1.15
CA VAL A 137 -33.40 11.11 -1.78
C VAL A 137 -32.30 11.43 -0.78
N VAL A 138 -32.66 11.87 0.43
CA VAL A 138 -31.67 12.16 1.49
C VAL A 138 -30.89 10.90 1.87
N SER A 139 -31.57 9.77 2.07
CA SER A 139 -30.91 8.47 2.34
C SER A 139 -29.92 8.12 1.22
N TYR A 140 -30.34 8.24 -0.04
CA TYR A 140 -29.45 7.99 -1.17
C TYR A 140 -28.22 8.90 -1.19
N LEU A 141 -28.38 10.20 -0.91
CA LEU A 141 -27.26 11.13 -0.89
C LEU A 141 -26.28 10.84 0.25
N ASN A 142 -26.79 10.44 1.42
CA ASN A 142 -25.96 9.95 2.52
C ASN A 142 -25.23 8.67 2.15
N ASP A 143 -25.92 7.68 1.58
CA ASP A 143 -25.31 6.44 1.12
C ASP A 143 -24.20 6.70 0.08
N GLN A 144 -24.43 7.63 -0.86
CA GLN A 144 -23.40 8.01 -1.84
C GLN A 144 -22.23 8.77 -1.22
N THR A 145 -22.47 9.56 -0.17
CA THR A 145 -21.41 10.27 0.56
C THR A 145 -20.55 9.28 1.33
N GLU A 146 -21.16 8.36 2.09
CA GLU A 146 -20.45 7.29 2.79
C GLU A 146 -19.66 6.42 1.81
N GLU A 147 -20.30 6.02 0.70
CA GLU A 147 -19.64 5.25 -0.34
C GLU A 147 -18.45 6.02 -0.93
N ALA A 148 -18.58 7.32 -1.20
CA ALA A 148 -17.46 8.13 -1.68
C ALA A 148 -16.27 8.16 -0.71
N VAL A 149 -16.53 8.27 0.61
CA VAL A 149 -15.48 8.22 1.64
C VAL A 149 -14.80 6.87 1.68
N ASP A 150 -15.56 5.78 1.61
CA ASP A 150 -15.00 4.42 1.58
C ASP A 150 -14.10 4.20 0.37
N ARG A 151 -14.52 4.69 -0.80
CA ARG A 151 -13.70 4.61 -2.02
C ARG A 151 -12.43 5.45 -1.92
N SER A 152 -12.53 6.67 -1.40
CA SER A 152 -11.35 7.51 -1.16
C SER A 152 -10.37 6.84 -0.20
N LEU A 153 -10.86 6.17 0.85
CA LEU A 153 -10.04 5.43 1.79
C LEU A 153 -9.32 4.24 1.13
N GLU A 154 -9.97 3.51 0.21
CA GLU A 154 -9.32 2.42 -0.54
C GLU A 154 -8.23 2.95 -1.49
N ILE A 155 -8.50 4.05 -2.20
CA ILE A 155 -7.50 4.72 -3.04
C ILE A 155 -6.29 5.15 -2.19
N LEU A 156 -6.53 5.76 -1.03
CA LEU A 156 -5.49 6.22 -0.14
C LEU A 156 -4.64 5.06 0.40
N ARG A 157 -5.25 3.93 0.76
CA ARG A 157 -4.49 2.72 1.15
C ARG A 157 -3.54 2.28 0.06
N ASN A 158 -4.05 2.11 -1.17
CA ASN A 158 -3.24 1.67 -2.31
C ASN A 158 -2.08 2.63 -2.64
N ARG A 159 -2.28 3.93 -2.46
CA ARG A 159 -1.24 4.96 -2.70
C ARG A 159 -0.18 4.98 -1.61
N VAL A 160 -0.60 4.80 -0.37
CA VAL A 160 0.29 4.86 0.77
C VAL A 160 1.19 3.63 0.83
N ASP A 161 0.68 2.45 0.46
CA ASP A 161 1.48 1.22 0.39
C ASP A 161 2.68 1.34 -0.56
N GLU A 162 2.62 2.24 -1.54
CA GLU A 162 3.71 2.49 -2.51
C GLU A 162 4.95 3.15 -1.91
N PHE A 163 4.82 3.82 -0.76
CA PHE A 163 5.92 4.56 -0.14
C PHE A 163 6.84 3.73 0.75
N GLY A 164 6.54 2.44 0.93
CA GLY A 164 7.29 1.61 1.89
C GLY A 164 7.20 2.16 3.32
N VAL A 165 6.19 2.99 3.61
CA VAL A 165 5.91 3.47 4.96
C VAL A 165 5.58 2.28 5.84
N SER A 166 6.06 2.33 7.06
CA SER A 166 5.89 1.21 7.99
C SER A 166 4.53 1.37 8.65
N GLU A 167 3.56 0.57 8.20
CA GLU A 167 2.25 0.42 8.83
C GLU A 167 1.40 1.71 8.89
N PRO A 168 0.80 2.13 7.75
CA PRO A 168 -0.04 3.32 7.72
C PRO A 168 -1.36 3.12 8.48
N ILE A 169 -1.79 4.13 9.23
CA ILE A 169 -3.09 4.15 9.88
C ILE A 169 -4.02 5.02 9.04
N ILE A 170 -4.95 4.38 8.33
CA ILE A 170 -5.93 5.06 7.47
C ILE A 170 -7.34 4.72 7.97
N GLN A 171 -8.02 5.70 8.56
CA GLN A 171 -9.30 5.52 9.23
C GLN A 171 -10.29 6.64 8.87
N LYS A 172 -11.59 6.30 8.81
CA LYS A 172 -12.66 7.30 8.68
C LYS A 172 -12.81 8.07 9.99
N GLN A 173 -12.99 9.39 9.90
CA GLN A 173 -13.29 10.27 11.02
C GLN A 173 -14.59 11.02 10.72
N GLY A 174 -15.67 10.66 11.43
CA GLY A 174 -17.00 11.18 11.12
C GLY A 174 -17.49 10.78 9.73
N ASP A 175 -18.33 11.62 9.12
CA ASP A 175 -19.08 11.28 7.90
C ASP A 175 -18.34 11.57 6.59
N ARG A 176 -17.29 12.41 6.61
CA ARG A 176 -16.61 12.91 5.39
C ARG A 176 -15.09 13.05 5.48
N ARG A 177 -14.51 12.80 6.66
CA ARG A 177 -13.06 12.95 6.86
C ARG A 177 -12.36 11.61 6.95
N ILE A 178 -11.10 11.60 6.53
CA ILE A 178 -10.21 10.45 6.57
C ILE A 178 -8.92 10.90 7.25
N ILE A 179 -8.58 10.25 8.37
CA ILE A 179 -7.29 10.42 9.03
C ILE A 179 -6.30 9.47 8.37
N VAL A 180 -5.15 10.01 7.99
CA VAL A 180 -4.01 9.28 7.45
C VAL A 180 -2.80 9.58 8.31
N GLU A 181 -2.30 8.57 9.03
CA GLU A 181 -1.08 8.66 9.81
C GLU A 181 -0.01 7.76 9.22
N LEU A 182 1.13 8.36 8.89
CA LEU A 182 2.24 7.72 8.21
C LEU A 182 3.50 7.89 9.06
N ALA A 183 3.94 6.80 9.67
CA ALA A 183 5.20 6.77 10.41
C ALA A 183 6.40 6.55 9.48
N GLY A 184 7.51 7.21 9.77
CA GLY A 184 8.77 7.01 9.03
C GLY A 184 8.79 7.62 7.63
N VAL A 185 7.98 8.66 7.38
CA VAL A 185 8.00 9.39 6.10
C VAL A 185 9.28 10.21 5.98
N THR A 186 10.08 9.93 4.94
CA THR A 186 11.32 10.68 4.63
C THR A 186 11.06 11.99 3.89
N ASP A 187 10.05 12.03 3.00
CA ASP A 187 9.66 13.23 2.24
C ASP A 187 8.15 13.51 2.37
N PRO A 188 7.74 14.36 3.33
CA PRO A 188 6.34 14.73 3.54
C PRO A 188 5.70 15.43 2.33
N THR A 189 6.49 16.22 1.58
CA THR A 189 5.99 17.00 0.44
C THR A 189 5.53 16.10 -0.70
N ARG A 190 6.33 15.07 -0.99
CA ARG A 190 6.01 14.10 -2.03
C ARG A 190 4.79 13.26 -1.66
N VAL A 191 4.66 12.88 -0.39
CA VAL A 191 3.49 12.12 0.09
C VAL A 191 2.22 12.97 0.02
N ARG A 192 2.31 14.26 0.40
CA ARG A 192 1.22 15.22 0.24
C ARG A 192 0.70 15.28 -1.20
N GLU A 193 1.60 15.41 -2.18
CA GLU A 193 1.21 15.49 -3.59
C GLU A 193 0.46 14.24 -4.07
N LEU A 194 0.79 13.06 -3.54
CA LEU A 194 0.17 11.80 -3.98
C LEU A 194 -1.15 11.51 -3.28
N ILE A 195 -1.23 11.83 -1.99
CA ILE A 195 -2.49 11.77 -1.25
C ILE A 195 -3.51 12.76 -1.82
N GLY A 196 -3.06 13.94 -2.24
CA GLY A 196 -3.92 14.99 -2.79
C GLY A 196 -4.32 14.86 -4.27
N LYS A 197 -3.71 13.95 -5.04
CA LYS A 197 -4.09 13.74 -6.45
C LYS A 197 -5.47 13.08 -6.58
N THR A 198 -6.23 13.40 -7.62
CA THR A 198 -7.48 12.66 -7.90
C THR A 198 -7.16 11.30 -8.51
N ALA A 199 -7.98 10.29 -8.24
CA ALA A 199 -7.78 8.97 -8.84
C ALA A 199 -8.12 9.03 -10.33
N LEU A 200 -7.16 8.73 -11.21
CA LEU A 200 -7.39 8.77 -12.66
C LEU A 200 -7.63 7.36 -13.16
N LEU A 201 -8.83 7.12 -13.71
CA LEU A 201 -9.18 5.86 -14.37
C LEU A 201 -9.07 6.01 -15.88
N GLU A 202 -8.29 5.12 -16.48
CA GLU A 202 -8.01 5.08 -17.90
C GLU A 202 -8.28 3.68 -18.44
N PHE A 203 -8.84 3.61 -19.65
CA PHE A 203 -8.92 2.39 -20.42
C PHE A 203 -7.91 2.48 -21.56
N LYS A 204 -6.95 1.57 -21.58
CA LYS A 204 -5.92 1.49 -22.63
C LYS A 204 -5.93 0.10 -23.25
N LEU A 205 -5.79 0.02 -24.57
CA LEU A 205 -5.65 -1.27 -25.25
C LEU A 205 -4.28 -1.87 -24.98
N LEU A 206 -4.22 -3.19 -24.76
CA LEU A 206 -2.94 -3.90 -24.76
C LEU A 206 -2.38 -3.93 -26.18
N LYS A 207 -1.05 -3.93 -26.29
CA LYS A 207 -0.37 -4.15 -27.55
C LYS A 207 -0.51 -5.61 -27.98
N ASP A 208 -0.45 -5.83 -29.29
CA ASP A 208 -0.65 -7.15 -29.89
C ASP A 208 0.45 -8.13 -29.44
N ASN A 209 0.08 -9.41 -29.30
CA ASN A 209 0.98 -10.47 -28.83
C ASN A 209 2.33 -10.52 -29.58
N ILE A 210 2.31 -10.31 -30.91
CA ILE A 210 3.53 -10.28 -31.74
C ILE A 210 4.47 -9.16 -31.28
N VAL A 211 3.92 -7.97 -31.05
CA VAL A 211 4.67 -6.80 -30.58
C VAL A 211 5.20 -7.04 -29.17
N ASN A 212 4.37 -7.59 -28.28
CA ASN A 212 4.78 -7.89 -26.91
C ASN A 212 5.94 -8.88 -26.87
N LYS A 213 5.90 -9.93 -27.70
CA LYS A 213 6.99 -10.90 -27.82
C LYS A 213 8.26 -10.29 -28.38
N GLU A 214 8.16 -9.47 -29.41
CA GLU A 214 9.33 -8.77 -29.96
C GLU A 214 9.99 -7.85 -28.91
N VAL A 215 9.19 -7.08 -28.17
CA VAL A 215 9.67 -6.23 -27.07
C VAL A 215 10.31 -7.09 -25.98
N ALA A 216 9.68 -8.20 -25.59
CA ALA A 216 10.20 -9.12 -24.59
C ALA A 216 11.53 -9.75 -25.02
N GLU A 217 11.65 -10.21 -26.26
CA GLU A 217 12.90 -10.79 -26.80
C GLU A 217 14.03 -9.76 -26.86
N LYS A 218 13.74 -8.53 -27.29
CA LYS A 218 14.72 -7.43 -27.29
C LYS A 218 15.14 -7.05 -25.88
N LEU A 219 14.19 -7.01 -24.95
CA LEU A 219 14.47 -6.72 -23.54
C LEU A 219 15.31 -7.83 -22.91
N HIS A 220 14.97 -9.09 -23.15
CA HIS A 220 15.75 -10.26 -22.71
C HIS A 220 17.17 -10.23 -23.26
N THR A 221 17.32 -9.98 -24.57
CA THR A 221 18.63 -9.85 -25.23
C THR A 221 19.44 -8.71 -24.64
N PHE A 222 18.81 -7.56 -24.41
CA PHE A 222 19.44 -6.40 -23.78
C PHE A 222 19.94 -6.72 -22.37
N ILE A 223 19.09 -7.35 -21.55
CA ILE A 223 19.44 -7.79 -20.21
C ILE A 223 20.65 -8.72 -20.25
N ILE A 224 20.62 -9.77 -21.08
CA ILE A 224 21.73 -10.71 -21.20
C ILE A 224 23.01 -10.02 -21.67
N SER A 225 22.92 -9.07 -22.61
CA SER A 225 24.09 -8.33 -23.13
C SER A 225 24.80 -7.47 -22.07
N LYS A 226 24.11 -7.15 -20.97
CA LYS A 226 24.64 -6.36 -19.85
C LYS A 226 25.07 -7.22 -18.67
N ILE A 227 24.81 -8.54 -18.70
CA ILE A 227 25.34 -9.50 -17.72
C ILE A 227 26.81 -9.75 -18.09
N SER A 228 27.72 -9.52 -17.14
CA SER A 228 29.15 -9.77 -17.34
C SER A 228 29.41 -11.29 -17.43
N PRO A 229 30.33 -11.78 -18.29
CA PRO A 229 30.61 -13.21 -18.43
C PRO A 229 30.95 -13.95 -17.13
N GLU A 230 31.44 -13.22 -16.12
CA GLU A 230 31.81 -13.74 -14.80
C GLU A 230 30.60 -14.15 -13.93
N ASP A 231 29.42 -13.53 -14.12
CA ASP A 231 28.19 -13.86 -13.38
C ASP A 231 27.53 -15.17 -13.88
N THR A 232 27.85 -15.58 -15.11
CA THR A 232 27.35 -16.83 -15.72
C THR A 232 27.94 -18.08 -15.08
N LEU A 233 29.15 -17.99 -14.52
CA LEU A 233 29.89 -19.14 -13.96
C LEU A 233 29.42 -19.51 -12.54
N ILE A 234 28.83 -18.55 -11.81
CA ILE A 234 28.32 -18.79 -10.44
C ILE A 234 26.99 -19.58 -10.49
N ALA A 235 26.16 -19.36 -11.52
CA ALA A 235 24.89 -20.05 -11.67
C ALA A 235 25.01 -21.54 -12.07
N GLU A 236 26.09 -21.92 -12.77
CA GLU A 236 26.34 -23.33 -13.15
C GLU A 236 27.02 -24.13 -12.01
N GLU A 237 27.75 -23.49 -11.09
CA GLU A 237 28.42 -24.19 -9.98
C GLU A 237 27.47 -24.54 -8.81
N GLU A 238 26.37 -23.80 -8.61
CA GLU A 238 25.44 -24.07 -7.50
C GLU A 238 24.55 -25.33 -7.70
N GLU A 239 24.36 -25.82 -8.94
CA GLU A 239 23.61 -27.06 -9.17
C GLU A 239 24.45 -28.34 -9.01
N SER A 240 25.79 -28.26 -8.99
CA SER A 240 26.64 -29.46 -9.03
C SER A 240 27.27 -29.90 -7.70
N ASN A 241 27.19 -29.14 -6.61
CA ASN A 241 27.82 -29.52 -5.33
C ASN A 241 26.83 -29.84 -4.22
N LYS A 242 26.12 -30.96 -4.39
CA LYS A 242 25.68 -31.81 -3.29
C LYS A 242 26.38 -33.16 -3.40
N ASP A 243 27.63 -33.26 -2.97
CA ASP A 243 28.01 -34.21 -1.90
C ASP A 243 29.50 -34.15 -1.49
N THR A 244 29.72 -34.32 -0.18
CA THR A 244 30.86 -34.99 0.50
C THR A 244 32.20 -34.25 0.76
N THR A 245 32.48 -34.13 2.07
CA THR A 245 33.78 -34.18 2.82
C THR A 245 34.70 -32.96 3.01
N VAL A 246 34.62 -32.44 4.25
CA VAL A 246 35.67 -32.01 5.21
C VAL A 246 37.13 -32.41 4.87
N THR A 247 38.09 -31.46 4.88
CA THR A 247 39.24 -31.31 5.84
C THR A 247 40.42 -30.48 5.30
N ALA A 248 41.09 -29.78 6.24
CA ALA A 248 42.46 -29.22 6.23
C ALA A 248 42.70 -27.93 5.41
N LEU A 249 42.89 -26.77 6.04
CA LEU A 249 44.09 -26.26 6.76
C LEU A 249 45.18 -25.68 5.82
N GLU A 250 45.77 -24.58 6.31
CA GLU A 250 47.08 -23.98 5.97
C GLU A 250 47.14 -22.76 5.02
N ASP A 251 46.94 -21.59 5.62
CA ASP A 251 47.99 -20.56 5.84
C ASP A 251 49.24 -20.64 4.96
N ILE A 252 49.33 -19.81 3.92
CA ILE A 252 50.55 -19.59 3.14
C ILE A 252 50.60 -18.10 2.70
N PHE A 253 51.24 -17.27 3.55
CA PHE A 253 51.95 -16.00 3.23
C PHE A 253 51.12 -14.76 2.84
N ASN A 254 51.44 -13.50 3.21
CA ASN A 254 52.52 -12.87 3.98
C ASN A 254 52.16 -11.37 4.19
N VAL A 255 52.72 -10.77 5.24
CA VAL A 255 52.39 -9.48 5.87
C VAL A 255 53.04 -8.25 5.19
N ASP A 256 52.39 -7.09 5.40
CA ASP A 256 52.83 -5.66 5.41
C ASP A 256 53.12 -4.87 4.12
N SER A 257 52.40 -3.75 3.95
CA SER A 257 52.98 -2.39 4.02
C SER A 257 51.91 -1.27 3.91
N VAL A 258 52.29 -0.12 4.45
CA VAL A 258 51.50 1.01 4.96
C VAL A 258 51.41 2.18 3.96
N GLU A 259 50.31 2.94 4.04
CA GLU A 259 50.05 4.34 3.61
C GLU A 259 50.14 4.76 2.13
N SER A 260 49.01 5.25 1.57
CA SER A 260 48.71 6.70 1.49
C SER A 260 47.49 6.99 0.61
N GLU A 261 46.82 8.08 0.94
CA GLU A 261 45.51 8.56 0.49
C GLU A 261 45.40 8.80 -1.03
N ALA A 262 44.31 8.32 -1.62
CA ALA A 262 43.74 8.91 -2.84
C ALA A 262 42.22 8.69 -2.86
N PHE A 263 41.50 9.79 -2.76
CA PHE A 263 40.07 9.89 -3.03
C PHE A 263 39.82 9.47 -4.48
N ALA A 264 39.32 8.25 -4.72
CA ALA A 264 38.81 7.81 -6.01
C ALA A 264 37.80 6.67 -5.80
N ALA A 265 36.71 6.74 -6.55
CA ALA A 265 35.53 5.88 -6.50
C ALA A 265 35.82 4.36 -6.58
N ALA A 266 35.04 3.59 -5.82
CA ALA A 266 34.67 2.19 -6.06
C ALA A 266 33.39 1.96 -5.21
N ASP A 267 32.16 2.07 -5.70
CA ASP A 267 31.53 1.33 -6.80
C ASP A 267 32.04 -0.10 -6.96
N THR A 268 31.49 -1.00 -6.15
CA THR A 268 31.37 -2.41 -6.48
C THR A 268 29.89 -2.72 -6.63
N GLY A 269 29.36 -2.34 -7.81
CA GLY A 269 28.04 -2.70 -8.26
C GLY A 269 27.87 -4.21 -8.38
N GLY A 270 26.95 -4.77 -7.61
CA GLY A 270 26.25 -5.97 -8.04
C GLY A 270 25.43 -5.63 -9.28
N SER A 271 25.52 -6.46 -10.32
CA SER A 271 24.78 -6.26 -11.56
C SER A 271 23.28 -6.11 -11.27
N ILE A 272 22.66 -5.04 -11.80
CA ILE A 272 21.20 -4.91 -11.81
C ILE A 272 20.55 -5.93 -12.78
N PHE A 273 21.37 -6.62 -13.57
CA PHE A 273 20.94 -7.60 -14.56
C PHE A 273 21.19 -9.02 -14.07
N GLU A 274 20.13 -9.82 -14.01
CA GLU A 274 20.18 -11.26 -13.68
C GLU A 274 19.52 -12.10 -14.77
N GLN A 275 19.89 -13.37 -14.85
CA GLN A 275 19.18 -14.33 -15.69
C GLN A 275 17.72 -14.49 -15.22
N ASN A 276 16.83 -14.76 -16.18
CA ASN A 276 15.40 -15.01 -15.93
C ASN A 276 14.76 -13.91 -15.04
N MET A 277 15.08 -12.64 -15.32
CA MET A 277 14.45 -11.50 -14.62
C MET A 277 12.95 -11.40 -14.85
N PHE A 278 12.46 -11.99 -15.93
CA PHE A 278 11.04 -12.11 -16.20
C PHE A 278 10.77 -13.35 -17.05
N LEU A 279 9.51 -13.78 -17.08
CA LEU A 279 9.01 -14.83 -17.96
C LEU A 279 7.70 -14.42 -18.60
N LEU A 280 7.38 -14.94 -19.78
CA LEU A 280 6.08 -14.71 -20.40
C LEU A 280 5.03 -15.57 -19.71
N ASN A 281 3.91 -14.97 -19.32
CA ASN A 281 2.81 -15.68 -18.68
C ASN A 281 2.29 -16.80 -19.61
N PRO A 282 2.39 -18.08 -19.23
CA PRO A 282 2.03 -19.19 -20.11
C PRO A 282 0.53 -19.26 -20.45
N ARG A 283 -0.33 -18.54 -19.71
CA ARG A 283 -1.78 -18.52 -19.95
C ARG A 283 -2.18 -17.61 -21.10
N ASP A 284 -1.50 -16.48 -21.28
CA ASP A 284 -1.84 -15.46 -22.28
C ASP A 284 -0.72 -15.16 -23.28
N ASN A 285 0.53 -15.54 -22.98
CA ASN A 285 1.73 -15.24 -23.76
C ASN A 285 1.90 -13.76 -24.11
N GLU A 286 1.34 -12.87 -23.30
CA GLU A 286 1.31 -11.41 -23.52
C GLU A 286 1.84 -10.64 -22.32
N THR A 287 1.58 -11.14 -21.12
CA THR A 287 1.96 -10.49 -19.87
C THR A 287 3.35 -10.95 -19.43
N LEU A 288 4.20 -10.02 -19.01
CA LEU A 288 5.49 -10.39 -18.39
C LEU A 288 5.26 -10.65 -16.90
N LEU A 289 5.80 -11.75 -16.40
CA LEU A 289 5.79 -12.11 -14.99
C LEU A 289 7.19 -11.89 -14.44
N VAL A 290 7.30 -11.05 -13.42
CA VAL A 290 8.56 -10.74 -12.72
C VAL A 290 8.48 -11.35 -11.33
N PRO A 291 9.38 -12.27 -10.96
CA PRO A 291 9.45 -12.80 -9.60
C PRO A 291 9.57 -11.69 -8.55
N ASP A 292 8.92 -11.84 -7.39
CA ASP A 292 8.91 -10.82 -6.32
C ASP A 292 10.31 -10.42 -5.82
N ASP A 293 11.23 -11.38 -5.74
CA ASP A 293 12.64 -11.17 -5.38
C ASP A 293 13.40 -10.28 -6.37
N LYS A 294 12.97 -10.25 -7.64
CA LYS A 294 13.62 -9.49 -8.72
C LYS A 294 12.91 -8.18 -9.05
N PHE A 295 11.76 -7.91 -8.45
CA PHE A 295 10.89 -6.79 -8.78
C PHE A 295 11.59 -5.42 -8.72
N GLU A 296 12.34 -5.16 -7.65
CA GLU A 296 13.03 -3.87 -7.47
C GLU A 296 14.18 -3.65 -8.47
N LYS A 297 14.93 -4.72 -8.77
CA LYS A 297 16.01 -4.67 -9.78
C LYS A 297 15.41 -4.39 -11.16
N PHE A 298 14.33 -5.11 -11.49
CA PHE A 298 13.65 -4.94 -12.77
C PHE A 298 13.02 -3.56 -12.94
N LYS A 299 12.49 -2.96 -11.86
CA LYS A 299 11.97 -1.58 -11.88
C LYS A 299 13.05 -0.58 -12.32
N LYS A 300 14.27 -0.72 -11.79
CA LYS A 300 15.42 0.11 -12.19
C LYS A 300 15.81 -0.12 -13.67
N VAL A 301 15.74 -1.36 -14.15
CA VAL A 301 16.00 -1.69 -15.56
C VAL A 301 15.01 -0.99 -16.49
N LEU A 302 13.71 -0.93 -16.13
CA LEU A 302 12.70 -0.24 -16.94
C LEU A 302 12.90 1.29 -17.00
N GLU A 303 13.60 1.88 -16.04
CA GLU A 303 13.88 3.32 -16.00
C GLU A 303 15.00 3.74 -16.96
N LEU A 304 15.81 2.78 -17.44
CA LEU A 304 16.92 3.02 -18.36
C LEU A 304 16.43 3.55 -19.72
N GLU A 305 17.12 4.56 -20.23
CA GLU A 305 16.79 5.21 -21.51
C GLU A 305 16.85 4.24 -22.70
N GLU A 306 17.77 3.26 -22.65
CA GLU A 306 17.90 2.21 -23.65
C GLU A 306 16.65 1.30 -23.70
N VAL A 307 16.07 0.99 -22.55
CA VAL A 307 14.85 0.17 -22.43
C VAL A 307 13.63 0.96 -22.90
N LYS A 308 13.52 2.24 -22.52
CA LYS A 308 12.48 3.14 -23.03
C LYS A 308 12.53 3.24 -24.55
N ARG A 309 13.72 3.35 -25.14
CA ARG A 309 13.88 3.36 -26.59
C ARG A 309 13.46 2.03 -27.24
N ILE A 310 13.78 0.88 -26.65
CA ILE A 310 13.29 -0.43 -27.15
C ILE A 310 11.76 -0.46 -27.18
N ILE A 311 11.11 0.05 -26.13
CA ILE A 311 9.65 0.11 -26.04
C ILE A 311 9.07 1.08 -27.06
N GLU A 312 9.71 2.22 -27.30
CA GLU A 312 9.25 3.20 -28.29
C GLU A 312 9.41 2.72 -29.74
N GLU A 313 10.55 2.09 -30.06
CA GLU A 313 10.86 1.57 -31.38
C GLU A 313 10.05 0.31 -31.72
N ALA A 314 9.98 -0.66 -30.81
CA ALA A 314 9.33 -1.94 -31.06
C ALA A 314 7.85 -1.94 -30.64
N GLY A 315 7.48 -1.23 -29.57
CA GLY A 315 6.13 -1.20 -29.02
C GLY A 315 5.14 -0.28 -29.74
N ALA A 316 5.57 0.43 -30.79
CA ALA A 316 4.75 1.34 -31.60
C ALA A 316 3.87 2.28 -30.74
N ASN A 317 4.50 3.16 -29.96
CA ASN A 317 3.83 4.04 -28.98
C ASN A 317 3.19 3.25 -27.81
N GLY A 318 3.95 2.31 -27.24
CA GLY A 318 3.56 1.52 -26.07
C GLY A 318 4.19 2.04 -24.76
N GLU A 319 3.64 1.65 -23.63
CA GLU A 319 4.20 1.85 -22.30
C GLU A 319 3.94 0.64 -21.42
N PHE A 320 4.85 0.36 -20.50
CA PHE A 320 4.69 -0.71 -19.53
C PHE A 320 3.99 -0.19 -18.27
N ILE A 321 2.96 -0.92 -17.84
CA ILE A 321 2.21 -0.61 -16.62
C ILE A 321 2.10 -1.89 -15.77
N TRP A 322 2.43 -1.75 -14.50
CA TRP A 322 2.36 -2.82 -13.51
C TRP A 322 0.92 -3.14 -13.12
N ALA A 323 0.66 -4.40 -12.78
CA ALA A 323 -0.59 -4.78 -12.15
C ALA A 323 -0.72 -4.21 -10.74
N ALA A 324 -1.96 -3.93 -10.32
CA ALA A 324 -2.25 -3.45 -8.98
C ALA A 324 -2.07 -4.52 -7.90
N LYS A 325 -2.30 -5.80 -8.25
CA LYS A 325 -2.18 -6.95 -7.34
C LYS A 325 -1.15 -7.95 -7.90
N PRO A 326 -0.24 -8.49 -7.06
CA PRO A 326 0.64 -9.57 -7.48
C PRO A 326 -0.17 -10.85 -7.74
N LEU A 327 0.39 -11.71 -8.58
CA LEU A 327 -0.15 -13.02 -8.90
C LEU A 327 0.45 -14.07 -7.96
N ASP A 328 -0.40 -14.64 -7.11
CA ASP A 328 -0.02 -15.77 -6.24
C ASP A 328 0.01 -17.08 -7.04
N ALA A 329 1.21 -17.62 -7.27
CA ALA A 329 1.43 -18.89 -7.96
C ALA A 329 1.88 -20.00 -6.99
N GLY A 330 1.19 -20.15 -5.86
CA GLY A 330 1.47 -21.18 -4.86
C GLY A 330 2.53 -20.73 -3.86
N THR A 331 3.79 -21.12 -4.07
CA THR A 331 4.92 -20.77 -3.18
C THR A 331 5.66 -19.50 -3.60
N GLU A 332 5.42 -19.03 -4.81
CA GLU A 332 6.07 -17.85 -5.40
C GLU A 332 5.04 -16.81 -5.81
N GLN A 333 5.41 -15.55 -5.64
CA GLN A 333 4.62 -14.39 -6.06
C GLN A 333 5.26 -13.74 -7.27
N TYR A 334 4.43 -13.35 -8.23
CA TYR A 334 4.86 -12.71 -9.46
C TYR A 334 4.17 -11.36 -9.63
N HIS A 335 4.93 -10.33 -9.99
CA HIS A 335 4.39 -9.06 -10.44
C HIS A 335 4.13 -9.12 -11.94
N GLN A 336 2.90 -8.80 -12.34
CA GLN A 336 2.51 -8.78 -13.74
C GLN A 336 2.78 -7.42 -14.35
N LEU A 337 3.39 -7.41 -15.54
CA LEU A 337 3.68 -6.22 -16.31
C LEU A 337 3.00 -6.29 -17.68
N TYR A 338 2.19 -5.28 -17.97
CA TYR A 338 1.39 -5.19 -19.18
C TYR A 338 1.97 -4.15 -20.13
N LEU A 339 2.12 -4.49 -21.41
CA LEU A 339 2.43 -3.52 -22.46
C LEU A 339 1.12 -2.95 -23.02
N VAL A 340 0.86 -1.67 -22.76
CA VAL A 340 -0.36 -0.97 -23.20
C VAL A 340 -0.04 0.13 -24.19
N SER A 341 -1.05 0.57 -24.93
CA SER A 341 -0.98 1.77 -25.77
C SER A 341 -0.89 3.03 -24.93
N LYS A 342 0.01 3.97 -25.25
CA LYS A 342 0.06 5.29 -24.59
C LYS A 342 -1.25 6.10 -24.77
N ASN A 343 -2.04 5.78 -25.79
CA ASN A 343 -3.32 6.46 -26.05
C ASN A 343 -4.41 5.95 -25.09
N VAL A 344 -5.06 6.88 -24.39
CA VAL A 344 -6.25 6.61 -23.58
C VAL A 344 -7.46 6.48 -24.50
N GLU A 345 -8.11 5.33 -24.49
CA GLU A 345 -9.29 5.05 -25.33
C GLU A 345 -10.58 5.55 -24.67
N LEU A 346 -10.64 5.46 -23.34
CA LEU A 346 -11.77 5.89 -22.54
C LEU A 346 -11.27 6.34 -21.16
N SER A 347 -11.86 7.39 -20.60
CA SER A 347 -11.60 7.84 -19.23
C SER A 347 -12.76 7.47 -18.30
N GLY A 348 -12.49 7.42 -17.00
CA GLY A 348 -13.50 7.12 -15.99
C GLY A 348 -14.66 8.11 -15.92
N GLU A 349 -14.48 9.36 -16.37
CA GLU A 349 -15.54 10.38 -16.44
C GLU A 349 -16.74 9.94 -17.30
N THR A 350 -16.51 9.04 -18.26
CA THR A 350 -17.57 8.52 -19.13
C THR A 350 -18.44 7.45 -18.47
N ILE A 351 -18.03 6.95 -17.30
CA ILE A 351 -18.77 5.96 -16.53
C ILE A 351 -19.78 6.68 -15.65
N THR A 352 -21.05 6.29 -15.79
CA THR A 352 -22.15 6.83 -14.99
C THR A 352 -22.51 5.94 -13.81
N ASP A 353 -22.34 4.62 -13.98
CA ASP A 353 -22.66 3.65 -12.94
C ASP A 353 -21.84 2.37 -13.11
N ALA A 354 -21.52 1.72 -12.00
CA ALA A 354 -20.87 0.42 -11.94
C ALA A 354 -21.43 -0.37 -10.77
N LEU A 355 -22.01 -1.54 -11.04
CA LEU A 355 -22.71 -2.34 -10.03
C LEU A 355 -22.19 -3.79 -10.04
N PRO A 356 -21.86 -4.36 -8.88
CA PRO A 356 -21.50 -5.76 -8.77
C PRO A 356 -22.77 -6.62 -8.93
N ARG A 357 -22.66 -7.72 -9.66
CA ARG A 357 -23.74 -8.68 -9.90
C ARG A 357 -23.24 -10.10 -9.77
N THR A 358 -24.15 -11.00 -9.42
CA THR A 358 -23.93 -12.44 -9.63
C THR A 358 -24.00 -12.72 -11.13
N GLY A 359 -23.07 -13.53 -11.64
CA GLY A 359 -23.02 -13.87 -13.07
C GLY A 359 -24.29 -14.57 -13.55
N ASP A 360 -24.59 -14.42 -14.84
CA ASP A 360 -25.78 -15.02 -15.46
C ASP A 360 -25.67 -16.56 -15.45
N PRO A 361 -26.61 -17.28 -14.83
CA PRO A 361 -26.60 -18.75 -14.80
C PRO A 361 -26.72 -19.40 -16.19
N ASN A 362 -27.13 -18.64 -17.21
CA ASN A 362 -27.28 -19.13 -18.58
C ASN A 362 -26.07 -18.81 -19.47
N ASP A 363 -25.09 -18.04 -18.98
CA ASP A 363 -23.87 -17.69 -19.69
C ASP A 363 -22.71 -18.57 -19.21
N PRO A 364 -22.18 -19.49 -20.05
CA PRO A 364 -21.07 -20.37 -19.68
C PRO A 364 -19.83 -19.64 -19.16
N SER A 365 -19.64 -18.37 -19.54
CA SER A 365 -18.50 -17.55 -19.10
C SER A 365 -18.68 -16.93 -17.71
N SER A 366 -19.90 -16.96 -17.17
CA SER A 366 -20.29 -16.28 -15.92
C SER A 366 -20.94 -17.20 -14.88
N ILE A 367 -21.21 -18.47 -15.21
CA ILE A 367 -21.75 -19.47 -14.28
C ILE A 367 -20.85 -19.63 -13.06
N GLY A 368 -21.44 -19.48 -11.87
CA GLY A 368 -20.74 -19.63 -10.58
C GLY A 368 -19.69 -18.54 -10.31
N LYS A 369 -19.64 -17.50 -11.16
CA LYS A 369 -18.74 -16.35 -11.04
C LYS A 369 -19.53 -15.07 -10.77
N TYR A 370 -18.79 -14.01 -10.50
CA TYR A 370 -19.32 -12.66 -10.30
C TYR A 370 -18.93 -11.78 -11.49
N GLU A 371 -19.73 -10.74 -11.72
CA GLU A 371 -19.50 -9.77 -12.78
C GLU A 371 -19.74 -8.34 -12.28
N VAL A 372 -19.20 -7.36 -13.00
CA VAL A 372 -19.52 -5.94 -12.79
C VAL A 372 -20.23 -5.42 -14.03
N SER A 373 -21.45 -4.92 -13.84
CA SER A 373 -22.19 -4.22 -14.89
C SER A 373 -21.79 -2.75 -14.91
N LEU A 374 -21.33 -2.27 -16.05
CA LEU A 374 -20.89 -0.90 -16.29
C LEU A 374 -21.91 -0.17 -17.17
N THR A 375 -22.24 1.07 -16.82
CA THR A 375 -23.10 1.95 -17.62
C THR A 375 -22.35 3.24 -17.95
N LEU A 376 -22.30 3.57 -19.23
CA LEU A 376 -21.63 4.75 -19.77
C LEU A 376 -22.64 5.86 -20.12
N ASN A 377 -22.18 7.11 -20.15
CA ASN A 377 -22.95 8.22 -20.72
C ASN A 377 -22.97 8.13 -22.27
N ASP A 378 -23.75 9.00 -22.93
CA ASP A 378 -23.93 8.96 -24.39
C ASP A 378 -22.61 9.13 -25.17
N ASP A 379 -21.69 9.96 -24.67
CA ASP A 379 -20.37 10.18 -25.27
C ASP A 379 -19.49 8.93 -25.12
N GLY A 380 -19.41 8.39 -23.91
CA GLY A 380 -18.74 7.16 -23.58
C GLY A 380 -19.25 5.99 -24.40
N ALA A 381 -20.58 5.84 -24.53
CA ALA A 381 -21.20 4.80 -25.33
C ALA A 381 -20.77 4.87 -26.81
N ARG A 382 -20.68 6.06 -27.39
CA ARG A 382 -20.22 6.27 -28.78
C ARG A 382 -18.75 5.92 -28.96
N VAL A 383 -17.88 6.43 -28.08
CA VAL A 383 -16.43 6.15 -28.11
C VAL A 383 -16.20 4.66 -27.90
N PHE A 384 -16.80 4.09 -26.88
CA PHE A 384 -16.65 2.69 -26.52
C PHE A 384 -17.18 1.74 -27.60
N SER A 385 -18.28 2.09 -28.27
CA SER A 385 -18.77 1.33 -29.44
C SER A 385 -17.77 1.29 -30.59
N ARG A 386 -17.08 2.40 -30.86
CA ARG A 386 -16.02 2.47 -31.88
C ARG A 386 -14.79 1.67 -31.47
N VAL A 387 -14.32 1.86 -30.24
CA VAL A 387 -13.12 1.18 -29.69
C VAL A 387 -13.34 -0.33 -29.64
N THR A 388 -14.44 -0.79 -29.02
CA THR A 388 -14.73 -2.23 -28.91
C THR A 388 -15.04 -2.87 -30.26
N GLY A 389 -15.69 -2.14 -31.18
CA GLY A 389 -15.99 -2.64 -32.52
C GLY A 389 -14.76 -2.86 -33.41
N ALA A 390 -13.70 -2.07 -33.21
CA ALA A 390 -12.45 -2.19 -33.96
C ALA A 390 -11.44 -3.17 -33.33
N ASN A 391 -11.62 -3.53 -32.06
CA ASN A 391 -10.63 -4.28 -31.27
C ASN A 391 -11.19 -5.56 -30.64
N ILE A 392 -12.16 -6.21 -31.30
CA ILE A 392 -12.69 -7.49 -30.85
C ILE A 392 -11.56 -8.53 -30.78
N GLY A 393 -11.50 -9.30 -29.69
CA GLY A 393 -10.45 -10.28 -29.41
C GLY A 393 -9.20 -9.69 -28.74
N LYS A 394 -9.06 -8.35 -28.71
CA LYS A 394 -7.96 -7.69 -27.98
C LYS A 394 -8.33 -7.47 -26.51
N ARG A 395 -7.32 -7.29 -25.67
CA ARG A 395 -7.49 -6.99 -24.24
C ARG A 395 -7.53 -5.48 -24.02
N LEU A 396 -8.42 -5.06 -23.11
CA LEU A 396 -8.58 -3.68 -22.70
C LEU A 396 -8.16 -3.56 -21.24
N ALA A 397 -7.03 -2.93 -20.94
CA ALA A 397 -6.58 -2.67 -19.58
C ALA A 397 -7.45 -1.58 -18.95
N ILE A 398 -7.86 -1.83 -17.71
CA ILE A 398 -8.51 -0.90 -16.80
C ILE A 398 -7.44 -0.46 -15.81
N ILE A 399 -7.04 0.80 -15.89
CA ILE A 399 -5.88 1.37 -15.19
C ILE A 399 -6.37 2.43 -14.23
N LEU A 400 -5.97 2.32 -12.96
CA LEU A 400 -6.21 3.34 -11.95
C LEU A 400 -4.85 3.78 -11.38
N ASP A 401 -4.58 5.09 -11.37
CA ASP A 401 -3.33 5.66 -10.84
C ASP A 401 -2.07 4.97 -11.40
N ASN A 402 -2.06 4.71 -12.71
CA ASN A 402 -0.98 4.04 -13.42
C ASN A 402 -0.70 2.59 -12.95
N LYS A 403 -1.72 1.87 -12.49
CA LYS A 403 -1.67 0.42 -12.23
C LYS A 403 -2.83 -0.29 -12.92
N VAL A 404 -2.56 -1.41 -13.59
CA VAL A 404 -3.57 -2.25 -14.23
C VAL A 404 -4.31 -3.04 -13.16
N PHE A 405 -5.59 -2.73 -12.94
CA PHE A 405 -6.45 -3.50 -12.05
C PHE A 405 -6.97 -4.77 -12.72
N LEU A 406 -7.37 -4.65 -13.98
CA LEU A 406 -7.88 -5.77 -14.76
C LEU A 406 -7.63 -5.54 -16.25
N ALA A 407 -7.39 -6.62 -17.01
CA ALA A 407 -7.23 -6.56 -18.46
C ALA A 407 -8.09 -7.63 -19.16
N PRO A 408 -9.43 -7.48 -19.16
CA PRO A 408 -10.34 -8.41 -19.81
C PRO A 408 -10.24 -8.36 -21.34
N THR A 409 -10.62 -9.46 -21.99
CA THR A 409 -10.70 -9.55 -23.45
C THR A 409 -12.03 -9.01 -23.97
N LEU A 410 -11.98 -8.20 -25.02
CA LEU A 410 -13.16 -7.69 -25.71
C LEU A 410 -13.82 -8.79 -26.54
N GLN A 411 -14.96 -9.30 -26.09
CA GLN A 411 -15.66 -10.40 -26.75
C GLN A 411 -16.63 -9.92 -27.83
N VAL A 412 -17.30 -8.80 -27.59
CA VAL A 412 -18.36 -8.26 -28.45
C VAL A 412 -18.24 -6.74 -28.57
N LYS A 413 -18.80 -6.19 -29.64
CA LYS A 413 -18.97 -4.75 -29.79
C LYS A 413 -20.03 -4.24 -28.82
N ILE A 414 -19.71 -3.20 -28.05
CA ILE A 414 -20.59 -2.64 -27.03
C ILE A 414 -21.22 -1.34 -27.56
N SER A 415 -22.41 -1.45 -28.16
CA SER A 415 -23.05 -0.31 -28.85
C SER A 415 -24.06 0.47 -28.02
N ASN A 416 -24.54 -0.10 -26.91
CA ASN A 416 -25.61 0.48 -26.08
C ASN A 416 -25.08 1.16 -24.80
N GLY A 417 -23.77 1.39 -24.69
CA GLY A 417 -23.16 1.98 -23.50
C GLY A 417 -23.20 1.10 -22.24
N LYS A 418 -23.58 -0.17 -22.36
CA LYS A 418 -23.62 -1.11 -21.23
C LYS A 418 -22.61 -2.22 -21.43
N ALA A 419 -21.65 -2.32 -20.52
CA ALA A 419 -20.63 -3.37 -20.55
C ALA A 419 -20.79 -4.32 -19.36
N ARG A 420 -20.27 -5.53 -19.50
CA ARG A 420 -20.12 -6.48 -18.40
C ARG A 420 -18.67 -6.91 -18.32
N ILE A 421 -18.12 -6.85 -17.11
CA ILE A 421 -16.79 -7.36 -16.81
C ILE A 421 -16.99 -8.66 -16.06
N THR A 422 -16.71 -9.78 -16.71
CA THR A 422 -16.97 -11.13 -16.19
C THR A 422 -15.69 -11.79 -15.70
N GLY A 423 -15.83 -12.95 -15.05
CA GLY A 423 -14.70 -13.81 -14.71
C GLY A 423 -14.17 -13.68 -13.28
N LEU A 424 -14.83 -12.89 -12.42
CA LEU A 424 -14.42 -12.64 -11.03
C LEU A 424 -14.82 -13.82 -10.14
N ASP A 425 -13.91 -14.27 -9.30
CA ASP A 425 -14.11 -15.50 -8.52
C ASP A 425 -14.84 -15.23 -7.19
N LYS A 426 -14.77 -13.99 -6.66
CA LYS A 426 -15.39 -13.58 -5.39
C LYS A 426 -16.30 -12.37 -5.55
N MET A 427 -17.39 -12.33 -4.78
CA MET A 427 -18.30 -11.18 -4.76
C MET A 427 -17.61 -9.92 -4.25
N ASP A 428 -16.72 -10.07 -3.28
CA ASP A 428 -15.98 -8.93 -2.71
C ASP A 428 -15.04 -8.33 -3.75
N GLU A 429 -14.40 -9.15 -4.60
CA GLU A 429 -13.60 -8.65 -5.73
C GLU A 429 -14.44 -7.85 -6.74
N ALA A 430 -15.69 -8.28 -6.99
CA ALA A 430 -16.61 -7.53 -7.83
C ALA A 430 -17.06 -6.22 -7.19
N ARG A 431 -17.24 -6.19 -5.86
CA ARG A 431 -17.53 -4.95 -5.12
C ARG A 431 -16.35 -4.00 -5.18
N ASP A 432 -15.13 -4.46 -4.91
CA ASP A 432 -13.90 -3.68 -4.98
C ASP A 432 -13.70 -3.11 -6.39
N LEU A 433 -13.90 -3.93 -7.43
CA LEU A 433 -13.79 -3.46 -8.81
C LEU A 433 -14.89 -2.45 -9.18
N ALA A 434 -16.13 -2.67 -8.76
CA ALA A 434 -17.21 -1.72 -8.97
C ALA A 434 -16.93 -0.39 -8.27
N ILE A 435 -16.39 -0.45 -7.04
CA ILE A 435 -15.87 0.69 -6.30
C ILE A 435 -14.80 1.40 -7.12
N VAL A 436 -13.76 0.71 -7.60
CA VAL A 436 -12.67 1.31 -8.38
C VAL A 436 -13.17 1.96 -9.67
N LEU A 437 -14.06 1.29 -10.41
CA LEU A 437 -14.63 1.82 -11.65
C LEU A 437 -15.50 3.06 -11.40
N LYS A 438 -16.26 3.05 -10.30
CA LYS A 438 -17.07 4.18 -9.85
C LYS A 438 -16.23 5.26 -9.14
N ALA A 439 -15.06 4.91 -8.62
CA ALA A 439 -14.05 5.79 -8.03
C ALA A 439 -13.26 6.53 -9.11
N GLY A 440 -12.95 5.86 -10.20
CA GLY A 440 -12.44 6.45 -11.43
C GLY A 440 -13.43 7.37 -12.14
N ALA A 441 -14.72 7.19 -11.85
CA ALA A 441 -15.80 8.09 -12.22
C ALA A 441 -16.06 9.20 -11.18
N LEU A 442 -15.37 9.19 -10.03
CA LEU A 442 -15.70 10.06 -8.90
C LEU A 442 -15.10 11.46 -9.10
N PRO A 443 -15.95 12.50 -9.04
CA PRO A 443 -15.55 13.89 -9.27
C PRO A 443 -15.20 14.66 -7.99
N ALA A 444 -15.15 13.99 -6.85
CA ALA A 444 -14.89 14.61 -5.55
C ALA A 444 -13.40 14.43 -5.16
N PRO A 445 -12.54 15.44 -5.36
CA PRO A 445 -11.18 15.41 -4.81
C PRO A 445 -11.25 15.35 -3.29
N VAL A 446 -10.19 14.82 -2.68
CA VAL A 446 -9.94 14.98 -1.25
C VAL A 446 -9.16 16.27 -1.02
N LYS A 447 -9.61 17.09 -0.07
CA LYS A 447 -8.92 18.32 0.37
C LYS A 447 -8.20 18.03 1.68
N ILE A 448 -6.98 18.50 1.83
CA ILE A 448 -6.26 18.44 3.12
C ILE A 448 -6.78 19.59 3.98
N ILE A 449 -7.43 19.28 5.10
CA ILE A 449 -7.96 20.28 6.05
C ILE A 449 -7.02 20.51 7.22
N GLU A 450 -6.26 19.48 7.60
CA GLU A 450 -5.25 19.56 8.66
C GLU A 450 -4.04 18.72 8.29
N GLU A 451 -2.85 19.27 8.54
CA GLU A 451 -1.58 18.58 8.33
C GLU A 451 -0.65 18.88 9.50
N ARG A 452 -0.13 17.83 10.11
CA ARG A 452 0.91 17.90 11.14
C ARG A 452 2.05 16.97 10.73
N THR A 453 3.23 17.53 10.60
CA THR A 453 4.43 16.78 10.25
C THR A 453 5.43 16.89 11.38
N VAL A 454 5.89 15.74 11.86
CA VAL A 454 6.92 15.65 12.91
C VAL A 454 8.20 15.13 12.26
N GLY A 455 9.27 15.92 12.35
CA GLY A 455 10.56 15.52 11.79
C GLY A 455 11.17 14.32 12.54
N PRO A 456 11.84 13.37 11.86
CA PRO A 456 12.49 12.23 12.52
C PRO A 456 13.52 12.62 13.60
N SER A 457 14.16 13.79 13.46
CA SER A 457 15.13 14.32 14.45
C SER A 457 14.50 14.59 15.81
N LEU A 458 13.28 15.15 15.84
CA LEU A 458 12.55 15.42 17.08
C LEU A 458 12.17 14.12 17.82
N GLY A 459 11.85 13.07 17.05
CA GLY A 459 11.57 11.74 17.60
C GLY A 459 12.81 11.09 18.21
N ILE A 460 13.94 11.11 17.50
CA ILE A 460 15.22 10.56 17.99
C ILE A 460 15.66 11.23 19.29
N ASP A 461 15.56 12.55 19.37
CA ASP A 461 15.93 13.30 20.58
C ASP A 461 15.00 12.96 21.74
N SER A 462 13.71 12.80 21.47
CA SER A 462 12.71 12.39 22.47
C SER A 462 12.93 10.95 22.96
N ILE A 463 13.31 10.03 22.07
CA ILE A 463 13.71 8.66 22.44
C ILE A 463 14.94 8.68 23.34
N LYS A 464 15.98 9.46 22.98
CA LYS A 464 17.22 9.55 23.78
C LYS A 464 16.94 10.12 25.16
N ALA A 465 16.19 11.22 25.26
CA ALA A 465 15.84 11.83 26.54
C ALA A 465 14.94 10.92 27.39
N GLY A 466 13.94 10.28 26.77
CA GLY A 466 13.01 9.35 27.43
C GLY A 466 13.70 8.09 27.93
N SER A 467 14.53 7.46 27.10
CA SER A 467 15.31 6.26 27.49
C SER A 467 16.34 6.57 28.57
N LEU A 468 17.05 7.71 28.49
CA LEU A 468 17.98 8.15 29.53
C LEU A 468 17.24 8.37 30.87
N SER A 469 16.08 9.03 30.84
CA SER A 469 15.26 9.26 32.03
C SER A 469 14.74 7.96 32.64
N ALA A 470 14.30 7.02 31.80
CA ALA A 470 13.84 5.70 32.23
C ALA A 470 14.98 4.88 32.87
N ILE A 471 16.16 4.87 32.25
CA ILE A 471 17.34 4.14 32.77
C ILE A 471 17.81 4.74 34.10
N LEU A 472 17.89 6.07 34.19
CA LEU A 472 18.27 6.76 35.43
C LEU A 472 17.24 6.52 36.55
N GLY A 473 15.94 6.59 36.22
CA GLY A 473 14.86 6.31 37.17
C GLY A 473 14.91 4.87 37.68
N LEU A 474 15.04 3.90 36.77
CA LEU A 474 15.20 2.49 37.10
C LEU A 474 16.43 2.26 37.99
N ALA A 475 17.58 2.85 37.64
CA ALA A 475 18.81 2.72 38.42
C ALA A 475 18.65 3.28 39.84
N LEU A 476 17.95 4.41 40.00
CA LEU A 476 17.68 5.01 41.30
C LEU A 476 16.73 4.16 42.14
N VAL A 477 15.69 3.60 41.54
CA VAL A 477 14.75 2.67 42.21
C VAL A 477 15.48 1.40 42.65
N MET A 478 16.25 0.76 41.76
CA MET A 478 17.04 -0.43 42.10
C MET A 478 18.04 -0.14 43.22
N LEU A 479 18.76 1.00 43.13
CA LEU A 479 19.69 1.41 44.18
C LEU A 479 18.98 1.59 45.53
N PHE A 480 17.82 2.24 45.53
CA PHE A 480 17.01 2.40 46.74
C PHE A 480 16.55 1.05 47.31
N MET A 481 16.09 0.13 46.45
CA MET A 481 15.64 -1.21 46.86
C MET A 481 16.77 -2.02 47.49
N VAL A 482 17.97 -1.99 46.90
CA VAL A 482 19.15 -2.66 47.46
C VAL A 482 19.55 -2.05 48.81
N ILE A 483 19.54 -0.71 48.94
CA ILE A 483 19.92 -0.05 50.20
C ILE A 483 18.90 -0.34 51.31
N TYR A 484 17.61 -0.19 51.02
CA TYR A 484 16.55 -0.29 52.02
C TYR A 484 16.20 -1.75 52.37
N TYR A 485 16.06 -2.61 51.36
CA TYR A 485 15.59 -3.99 51.50
C TYR A 485 16.69 -5.07 51.40
N ARG A 486 17.95 -4.68 51.12
CA ARG A 486 19.11 -5.59 51.05
C ARG A 486 18.86 -6.76 50.08
N LEU A 487 19.02 -8.00 50.55
CA LEU A 487 18.89 -9.21 49.72
C LEU A 487 17.47 -9.38 49.14
N SER A 488 16.44 -8.98 49.90
CA SER A 488 15.05 -9.00 49.40
C SER A 488 14.83 -7.96 48.30
N GLY A 489 15.52 -6.82 48.37
CA GLY A 489 15.53 -5.80 47.32
C GLY A 489 16.07 -6.35 46.01
N LEU A 490 17.16 -7.10 46.05
CA LEU A 490 17.77 -7.68 44.85
C LEU A 490 16.86 -8.71 44.15
N ILE A 491 16.04 -9.44 44.91
CA ILE A 491 15.01 -10.35 44.36
C ILE A 491 13.88 -9.55 43.71
N ALA A 492 13.48 -8.42 44.32
CA ALA A 492 12.47 -7.53 43.76
C ALA A 492 12.96 -6.84 42.47
N ASP A 493 14.22 -6.39 42.43
CA ASP A 493 14.82 -5.80 41.22
C ASP A 493 14.83 -6.81 40.06
N LEU A 494 15.13 -8.08 40.33
CA LEU A 494 15.02 -9.13 39.32
C LEU A 494 13.57 -9.28 38.81
N ALA A 495 12.58 -9.21 39.69
CA ALA A 495 11.17 -9.26 39.30
C ALA A 495 10.74 -8.02 38.48
N LEU A 496 11.26 -6.85 38.83
CA LEU A 496 11.02 -5.59 38.11
C LEU A 496 11.58 -5.65 36.69
N VAL A 497 12.84 -6.09 36.52
CA VAL A 497 13.45 -6.25 35.18
C VAL A 497 12.67 -7.27 34.35
N LEU A 498 12.25 -8.38 34.95
CA LEU A 498 11.41 -9.37 34.28
C LEU A 498 10.03 -8.82 33.89
N ASN A 499 9.43 -7.98 34.73
CA ASN A 499 8.16 -7.32 34.43
C ASN A 499 8.28 -6.42 33.20
N ILE A 500 9.32 -5.60 33.11
CA ILE A 500 9.59 -4.74 31.94
C ILE A 500 9.78 -5.59 30.69
N ALA A 501 10.55 -6.69 30.78
CA ALA A 501 10.72 -7.62 29.67
C ALA A 501 9.39 -8.24 29.21
N PHE A 502 8.49 -8.57 30.15
CA PHE A 502 7.16 -9.09 29.80
C PHE A 502 6.26 -8.03 29.17
N ILE A 503 6.28 -6.78 29.65
CA ILE A 503 5.53 -5.68 29.02
C ILE A 503 5.99 -5.52 27.57
N MET A 504 7.30 -5.45 27.32
CA MET A 504 7.83 -5.32 25.97
C MET A 504 7.50 -6.54 25.10
N ALA A 505 7.56 -7.76 25.64
CA ALA A 505 7.21 -8.97 24.90
C ALA A 505 5.73 -9.02 24.52
N VAL A 506 4.83 -8.59 25.42
CA VAL A 506 3.39 -8.47 25.14
C VAL A 506 3.14 -7.43 24.05
N MET A 507 3.83 -6.28 24.10
CA MET A 507 3.75 -5.27 23.04
C MET A 507 4.20 -5.83 21.68
N ALA A 508 5.33 -6.55 21.65
CA ALA A 508 5.83 -7.20 20.44
C ALA A 508 4.85 -8.25 19.89
N TYR A 509 4.19 -9.01 20.78
CA TYR A 509 3.21 -10.03 20.38
C TYR A 509 1.95 -9.43 19.74
N PHE A 510 1.38 -8.38 20.36
CA PHE A 510 0.17 -7.72 19.87
C PHE A 510 0.43 -6.64 18.81
N ARG A 511 1.69 -6.43 18.41
CA ARG A 511 2.10 -5.33 17.52
C ARG A 511 1.63 -3.96 18.02
N ALA A 512 1.71 -3.76 19.34
CA ALA A 512 1.35 -2.50 19.94
C ALA A 512 2.40 -1.43 19.62
N THR A 513 1.94 -0.23 19.25
CA THR A 513 2.81 0.90 18.93
C THR A 513 3.30 1.60 20.20
N LEU A 514 4.62 1.70 20.37
CA LEU A 514 5.26 2.43 21.44
C LEU A 514 5.30 3.93 21.10
N THR A 515 4.67 4.76 21.92
CA THR A 515 4.61 6.23 21.76
C THR A 515 5.33 6.92 22.92
N LEU A 516 5.50 8.25 22.87
CA LEU A 516 6.04 9.02 24.00
C LEU A 516 5.22 8.83 25.30
N PRO A 517 3.88 8.94 25.27
CA PRO A 517 3.04 8.56 26.42
C PRO A 517 3.24 7.11 26.85
N GLY A 518 3.47 6.19 25.92
CA GLY A 518 3.79 4.79 26.22
C GLY A 518 5.06 4.64 27.05
N ILE A 519 6.14 5.33 26.68
CA ILE A 519 7.40 5.36 27.45
C ILE A 519 7.14 5.92 28.86
N ALA A 520 6.39 7.01 28.98
CA ALA A 520 6.02 7.57 30.28
C ALA A 520 5.19 6.58 31.13
N GLY A 521 4.29 5.82 30.52
CA GLY A 521 3.52 4.76 31.17
C GLY A 521 4.40 3.61 31.67
N ILE A 522 5.42 3.23 30.91
CA ILE A 522 6.43 2.24 31.35
C ILE A 522 7.20 2.79 32.56
N ILE A 523 7.65 4.06 32.52
CA ILE A 523 8.33 4.71 33.65
C ILE A 523 7.44 4.73 34.90
N LEU A 524 6.15 5.06 34.75
CA LEU A 524 5.20 5.04 35.86
C LEU A 524 5.01 3.62 36.41
N THR A 525 4.93 2.63 35.54
CA THR A 525 4.81 1.22 35.94
C THR A 525 6.04 0.76 36.71
N ILE A 526 7.24 1.20 36.32
CA ILE A 526 8.50 0.93 37.05
C ILE A 526 8.45 1.49 38.48
N GLY A 527 7.79 2.63 38.70
CA GLY A 527 7.63 3.20 40.02
C GLY A 527 6.56 2.53 40.89
N MET A 528 5.56 1.87 40.28
CA MET A 528 4.46 1.21 40.99
C MET A 528 4.70 -0.29 41.26
N ALA A 529 5.41 -0.96 40.36
CA ALA A 529 5.75 -2.38 40.43
C ALA A 529 6.88 -2.63 41.43
#